data_AF-A0A3D5IGK9-F1
#
_entry.id   AF-A0A3D5IGK9-F1
#
_cell.length_a   1.000
_cell.length_b   1.000
_cell.length_c   1.000
_cell.angle_alpha   90.00
_cell.angle_beta   90.00
_cell.angle_gamma   90.00
#
_symmetry.space_group_name_H-M   'P 1'
#
loop_
_entity.id
_entity.type
_entity.pdbx_description
1 polymer ?
#
loop_
_entity_poly.entity_id
_entity_poly.type
_entity_poly.pdbx_seq_one_letter_code
_entity_poly.pdbx_strand_id
1 'polypeptide(L)'
;MIIEHQGQALTVAMEMERRAIRTYERALLLAKDEEVRKGIEDILGDERRHLKRFTEMWDKTVNSAEQQVLLQAMAADVLFRGGVTEMAREDALTTLTGLYRYAMESEANAVETYTKFAEKCEGEALAAFLEIVREEAGHLAELKEKLGEG
;
A
#
# COMPACT_ATOMS: atom_id res chain seq x y z
N MET A 1 -17.24 0.71 -0.50
CA MET A 1 -17.43 1.09 -1.92
C MET A 1 -17.60 -0.17 -2.75
N ILE A 2 -18.33 -0.11 -3.86
CA ILE A 2 -18.40 -1.19 -4.86
C ILE A 2 -17.38 -0.87 -5.95
N ILE A 3 -16.38 -1.72 -6.13
CA ILE A 3 -15.47 -1.66 -7.28
C ILE A 3 -16.12 -2.43 -8.41
N GLU A 4 -16.44 -1.75 -9.51
CA GLU A 4 -17.21 -2.30 -10.62
C GLU A 4 -16.31 -2.82 -11.75
N HIS A 5 -15.10 -2.27 -11.91
CA HIS A 5 -14.18 -2.69 -12.97
C HIS A 5 -12.69 -2.49 -12.61
N GLN A 6 -11.83 -3.24 -13.30
CA GLN A 6 -10.37 -3.29 -13.10
C GLN A 6 -9.68 -1.92 -13.05
N GLY A 7 -10.08 -0.96 -13.91
CA GLY A 7 -9.53 0.40 -13.89
C GLY A 7 -9.73 1.13 -12.55
N GLN A 8 -10.86 0.93 -11.88
CA GLN A 8 -11.10 1.47 -10.53
C GLN A 8 -10.20 0.79 -9.50
N ALA A 9 -10.11 -0.54 -9.55
CA ALA A 9 -9.23 -1.31 -8.66
C ALA A 9 -7.77 -0.85 -8.74
N LEU A 10 -7.24 -0.70 -9.96
CA LEU A 10 -5.87 -0.22 -10.19
C LEU A 10 -5.67 1.20 -9.69
N THR A 11 -6.62 2.10 -9.92
CA THR A 11 -6.50 3.49 -9.44
C THR A 11 -6.50 3.54 -7.91
N VAL A 12 -7.37 2.79 -7.25
CA VAL A 12 -7.40 2.74 -5.78
C VAL A 12 -6.10 2.14 -5.23
N ALA A 13 -5.62 1.05 -5.82
CA ALA A 13 -4.35 0.44 -5.42
C ALA A 13 -3.18 1.43 -5.57
N MET A 14 -3.06 2.11 -6.72
CA MET A 14 -2.02 3.13 -6.92
C MET A 14 -2.07 4.25 -5.87
N GLU A 15 -3.26 4.69 -5.47
CA GLU A 15 -3.39 5.71 -4.44
C GLU A 15 -3.11 5.18 -3.02
N MET A 16 -3.37 3.89 -2.74
CA MET A 16 -2.92 3.22 -1.51
C MET A 16 -1.40 3.23 -1.42
N GLU A 17 -0.71 2.77 -2.46
CA GLU A 17 0.76 2.75 -2.53
C GLU A 17 1.35 4.17 -2.39
N ARG A 18 0.80 5.15 -3.14
CA ARG A 18 1.24 6.55 -3.04
C ARG A 18 1.08 7.11 -1.64
N ARG A 19 0.02 6.70 -0.93
CA ARG A 19 -0.21 7.13 0.44
C ARG A 19 0.81 6.49 1.37
N ALA A 20 1.03 5.19 1.29
CA ALA A 20 2.04 4.49 2.08
C ALA A 20 3.42 5.11 1.87
N ILE A 21 3.82 5.33 0.61
CA ILE A 21 5.07 6.03 0.26
C ILE A 21 5.17 7.40 0.92
N ARG A 22 4.16 8.27 0.78
CA ARG A 22 4.18 9.61 1.41
C ARG A 22 4.29 9.53 2.93
N THR A 23 3.61 8.54 3.51
CA THR A 23 3.60 8.31 4.96
C THR A 23 4.99 7.92 5.45
N TYR A 24 5.63 6.94 4.81
CA TYR A 24 6.97 6.48 5.16
C TYR A 24 8.07 7.49 4.78
N GLU A 25 7.95 8.22 3.67
CA GLU A 25 8.86 9.32 3.34
C GLU A 25 8.85 10.39 4.43
N ARG A 26 7.67 10.75 4.93
CA ARG A 26 7.56 11.68 6.06
C ARG A 26 8.04 11.06 7.37
N ALA A 27 7.85 9.76 7.59
CA ALA A 27 8.42 9.06 8.74
C ALA A 27 9.95 9.11 8.72
N LEU A 28 10.57 8.94 7.55
CA LEU A 28 12.02 9.01 7.36
C LEU A 28 12.58 10.41 7.67
N LEU A 29 11.81 11.48 7.46
CA LEU A 29 12.20 12.83 7.86
C LEU A 29 12.16 13.06 9.39
N LEU A 30 11.37 12.26 10.11
CA LEU A 30 11.15 12.42 11.56
C LEU A 30 11.96 11.42 12.39
N ALA A 31 12.26 10.24 11.84
CA ALA A 31 13.02 9.19 12.50
C ALA A 31 14.49 9.62 12.70
N LYS A 32 14.96 9.47 13.94
CA LYS A 32 16.34 9.80 14.36
C LYS A 32 17.22 8.57 14.55
N ASP A 33 16.60 7.43 14.79
CA ASP A 33 17.29 6.16 14.99
C ASP A 33 17.60 5.50 13.65
N GLU A 34 18.85 5.06 13.45
CA GLU A 34 19.31 4.54 12.16
C GLU A 34 18.69 3.17 11.81
N GLU A 35 18.42 2.33 12.81
CA GLU A 35 17.75 1.04 12.57
C GLU A 35 16.29 1.27 12.15
N VAL A 36 15.60 2.20 12.80
CA VAL A 36 14.24 2.62 12.42
C VAL A 36 14.24 3.19 11.00
N ARG A 37 15.20 4.04 10.66
CA ARG A 37 15.33 4.60 9.30
C ARG A 37 15.52 3.51 8.26
N LYS A 38 16.41 2.54 8.51
CA LYS A 38 16.62 1.42 7.60
C LYS A 38 15.34 0.58 7.42
N GLY A 39 14.62 0.30 8.51
CA GLY A 39 13.33 -0.40 8.42
C GLY A 39 12.29 0.36 7.58
N ILE A 40 12.25 1.69 7.69
CA ILE A 40 11.39 2.55 6.85
C ILE A 40 11.83 2.51 5.38
N GLU A 41 13.14 2.52 5.10
CA GLU A 41 13.68 2.47 3.74
C GLU A 41 13.39 1.14 3.03
N ASP A 42 13.47 0.02 3.75
CA ASP A 42 13.13 -1.30 3.24
C ASP A 42 11.66 -1.33 2.79
N ILE A 43 10.73 -0.92 3.68
CA ILE A 43 9.30 -0.84 3.36
C ILE A 43 9.04 0.12 2.18
N LEU A 44 9.65 1.31 2.17
CA LEU A 44 9.55 2.25 1.05
C LEU A 44 9.98 1.65 -0.29
N GLY A 45 10.98 0.78 -0.26
CA GLY A 45 11.43 0.06 -1.44
C GLY A 45 10.36 -0.86 -2.02
N ASP A 46 9.56 -1.49 -1.16
CA ASP A 46 8.50 -2.43 -1.54
C ASP A 46 7.31 -1.69 -2.16
N GLU A 47 6.78 -0.69 -1.45
CA GLU A 47 5.64 0.14 -1.87
C GLU A 47 5.92 0.85 -3.22
N ARG A 48 7.16 1.29 -3.45
CA ARG A 48 7.57 1.88 -4.74
C ARG A 48 7.54 0.88 -5.88
N ARG A 49 7.90 -0.39 -5.62
CA ARG A 49 7.82 -1.45 -6.65
C ARG A 49 6.38 -1.78 -6.96
N HIS A 50 5.51 -1.86 -5.95
CA HIS A 50 4.07 -2.09 -6.12
C HIS A 50 3.42 -0.95 -6.91
N LEU A 51 3.68 0.31 -6.54
CA LEU A 51 3.16 1.46 -7.29
C LEU A 51 3.57 1.42 -8.76
N LYS A 52 4.84 1.12 -9.04
CA LYS A 52 5.35 1.02 -10.41
C LYS A 52 4.58 -0.05 -11.19
N ARG A 53 4.41 -1.24 -10.60
CA ARG A 53 3.69 -2.36 -11.20
C ARG A 53 2.23 -2.01 -11.49
N PHE A 54 1.52 -1.39 -10.55
CA PHE A 54 0.14 -0.95 -10.78
C PHE A 54 0.04 0.13 -11.86
N THR A 55 0.99 1.07 -11.89
CA THR A 55 1.02 2.14 -12.90
C THR A 55 1.19 1.57 -14.31
N GLU A 56 2.14 0.64 -14.51
CA GLU A 56 2.37 -0.01 -15.80
C GLU A 56 1.14 -0.78 -16.31
N MET A 57 0.35 -1.36 -15.42
CA MET A 57 -0.90 -2.04 -15.79
C MET A 57 -2.05 -1.06 -16.07
N TRP A 58 -2.14 0.02 -15.31
CA TRP A 58 -3.17 1.04 -15.48
C TRP A 58 -3.03 1.76 -16.82
N ASP A 59 -1.81 2.08 -17.24
CA ASP A 59 -1.52 2.68 -18.55
C ASP A 59 -2.00 1.80 -19.72
N LYS A 60 -1.99 0.47 -19.54
CA LYS A 60 -2.52 -0.48 -20.54
C LYS A 60 -4.04 -0.63 -20.51
N THR A 61 -4.69 -0.26 -19.40
CA THR A 61 -6.11 -0.53 -19.15
C THR A 61 -7.01 0.68 -19.44
N VAL A 62 -6.52 1.90 -19.25
CA VAL A 62 -7.32 3.13 -19.40
C VAL A 62 -7.10 3.77 -20.77
N ASN A 63 -8.19 3.98 -21.52
CA ASN A 63 -8.13 4.35 -22.93
C ASN A 63 -8.33 5.85 -23.21
N SER A 64 -8.67 6.69 -22.22
CA SER A 64 -8.82 8.15 -22.40
C SER A 64 -8.51 8.97 -21.14
N ALA A 65 -8.06 10.22 -21.32
CA ALA A 65 -7.74 11.15 -20.22
C ALA A 65 -8.95 11.47 -19.33
N GLU A 66 -10.16 11.54 -19.89
CA GLU A 66 -11.40 11.78 -19.13
C GLU A 66 -11.69 10.61 -18.18
N GLN A 67 -11.47 9.38 -18.65
CA GLN A 67 -11.59 8.19 -17.80
C GLN A 67 -10.54 8.21 -16.68
N GLN A 68 -9.31 8.66 -16.96
CA GLN A 68 -8.27 8.79 -15.95
C GLN A 68 -8.68 9.75 -14.82
N VAL A 69 -9.16 10.94 -15.17
CA VAL A 69 -9.59 11.96 -14.18
C VAL A 69 -10.77 11.46 -13.35
N LEU A 70 -11.76 10.84 -13.98
CA LEU A 70 -12.92 10.27 -13.28
C LEU A 70 -12.49 9.22 -12.26
N LEU A 71 -11.63 8.28 -12.67
CA LEU A 71 -11.17 7.20 -11.79
C LEU A 71 -10.34 7.73 -10.63
N GLN A 72 -9.44 8.68 -10.87
CA GLN A 72 -8.65 9.33 -9.83
C GLN A 72 -9.52 10.05 -8.80
N ALA A 73 -10.56 10.76 -9.25
CA ALA A 73 -11.50 11.41 -8.35
C ALA A 73 -12.25 10.40 -7.47
N MET A 74 -12.67 9.26 -8.05
CA MET A 74 -13.32 8.19 -7.29
C MET A 74 -12.37 7.55 -6.26
N ALA A 75 -11.11 7.32 -6.63
CA ALA A 75 -10.11 6.74 -5.73
C ALA A 75 -9.76 7.66 -4.55
N ALA A 76 -9.70 8.98 -4.78
CA ALA A 76 -9.46 9.94 -3.71
C ALA A 76 -10.55 9.91 -2.62
N ASP A 77 -11.81 9.67 -2.99
CA ASP A 77 -12.93 9.53 -2.07
C ASP A 77 -12.88 8.22 -1.25
N VAL A 78 -12.23 7.17 -1.78
CA VAL A 78 -12.01 5.90 -1.06
C VAL A 78 -11.05 6.06 0.11
N LEU A 79 -10.00 6.88 -0.03
CA LEU A 79 -8.83 6.84 0.85
C LEU A 79 -8.92 7.72 2.09
N PHE A 80 -10.11 8.15 2.49
CA PHE A 80 -10.29 9.05 3.62
C PHE A 80 -10.22 8.37 5.01
N ARG A 81 -9.20 7.53 5.30
CA ARG A 81 -8.81 7.14 6.67
C ARG A 81 -7.31 6.87 6.81
N GLY A 82 -6.62 7.68 7.63
CA GLY A 82 -5.31 7.35 8.24
C GLY A 82 -4.04 7.95 7.62
N GLY A 83 -3.27 8.73 8.36
CA GLY A 83 -2.06 9.39 7.82
C GLY A 83 -0.94 9.40 8.85
N VAL A 84 0.11 10.20 8.61
CA VAL A 84 1.25 10.32 9.54
C VAL A 84 0.84 10.68 10.98
N THR A 85 -0.30 11.34 11.15
CA THR A 85 -0.89 11.63 12.47
C THR A 85 -1.29 10.36 13.25
N GLU A 86 -1.57 9.25 12.56
CA GLU A 86 -1.87 7.94 13.12
C GLU A 86 -0.59 7.17 13.46
N MET A 87 0.43 7.19 12.58
CA MET A 87 1.78 6.68 12.92
C MET A 87 2.35 7.32 14.19
N ALA A 88 2.17 8.64 14.35
CA ALA A 88 2.66 9.36 15.51
C ALA A 88 1.96 8.96 16.83
N ARG A 89 0.78 8.31 16.77
CA ARG A 89 0.06 7.84 17.97
C ARG A 89 0.59 6.51 18.49
N GLU A 90 1.34 5.74 17.70
CA GLU A 90 1.82 4.40 18.05
C GLU A 90 3.31 4.31 18.39
N ASP A 91 3.97 5.45 18.68
CA ASP A 91 5.44 5.50 18.83
C ASP A 91 6.19 4.96 17.58
N ALA A 92 5.52 4.92 16.41
CA ALA A 92 6.05 4.34 15.18
C ALA A 92 7.19 5.14 14.54
N LEU A 93 7.39 6.37 15.00
CA LEU A 93 8.48 7.25 14.57
C LEU A 93 9.71 7.18 15.50
N THR A 94 9.57 6.53 16.65
CA THR A 94 10.55 6.55 17.74
C THR A 94 11.05 5.16 18.12
N THR A 95 10.33 4.09 17.74
CA THR A 95 10.72 2.70 18.04
C THR A 95 10.48 1.78 16.84
N LEU A 96 11.32 0.74 16.70
CA LEU A 96 11.13 -0.31 15.69
C LEU A 96 9.81 -1.07 15.91
N THR A 97 9.46 -1.35 17.17
CA THR A 97 8.21 -2.05 17.50
C THR A 97 6.98 -1.26 17.08
N GLY A 98 6.95 0.05 17.32
CA GLY A 98 5.86 0.91 16.84
C GLY A 98 5.81 0.96 15.32
N LEU A 99 6.96 1.07 14.65
CA LEU A 99 7.06 1.05 13.18
C LEU A 99 6.48 -0.24 12.60
N TYR A 100 6.92 -1.39 13.13
CA TYR A 100 6.49 -2.69 12.64
C TYR A 100 5.03 -2.97 12.94
N ARG A 101 4.47 -2.48 14.04
CA ARG A 101 3.03 -2.60 14.29
C ARG A 101 2.22 -1.83 13.26
N TYR A 102 2.58 -0.58 13.01
CA TYR A 102 1.92 0.23 11.98
C TYR A 102 2.02 -0.42 10.59
N ALA A 103 3.22 -0.89 10.22
CA ALA A 103 3.44 -1.58 8.96
C ALA A 103 2.58 -2.86 8.88
N MET A 104 2.53 -3.66 9.95
CA MET A 104 1.75 -4.90 10.00
C MET A 104 0.25 -4.66 9.75
N GLU A 105 -0.31 -3.60 10.33
CA GLU A 105 -1.71 -3.23 10.07
C GLU A 105 -1.92 -2.76 8.63
N SER A 106 -0.96 -2.00 8.08
CA SER A 106 -0.97 -1.59 6.67
C SER A 106 -0.95 -2.80 5.73
N GLU A 107 -0.04 -3.76 5.96
CA GLU A 107 0.08 -4.99 5.17
C GLU A 107 -1.19 -5.85 5.25
N ALA A 108 -1.76 -6.02 6.45
CA ALA A 108 -3.00 -6.77 6.62
C ALA A 108 -4.17 -6.14 5.84
N ASN A 109 -4.27 -4.81 5.87
CA ASN A 109 -5.27 -4.07 5.09
C ASN A 109 -5.01 -4.16 3.57
N ALA A 110 -3.75 -4.15 3.13
CA ALA A 110 -3.36 -4.34 1.74
C ALA A 110 -3.76 -5.74 1.24
N VAL A 111 -3.41 -6.81 1.98
CA VAL A 111 -3.81 -8.20 1.68
C VAL A 111 -5.32 -8.32 1.51
N GLU A 112 -6.10 -7.80 2.47
CA GLU A 112 -7.56 -7.87 2.42
C GLU A 112 -8.11 -7.12 1.20
N THR A 113 -7.61 -5.92 0.95
CA THR A 113 -8.12 -5.03 -0.11
C THR A 113 -7.75 -5.56 -1.50
N TYR A 114 -6.50 -5.96 -1.71
CA TYR A 114 -6.02 -6.48 -2.98
C TYR A 114 -6.63 -7.83 -3.32
N THR A 115 -6.94 -8.67 -2.32
CA THR A 115 -7.73 -9.89 -2.52
C THR A 115 -9.11 -9.56 -3.11
N LYS A 116 -9.82 -8.57 -2.53
CA LYS A 116 -11.13 -8.12 -3.06
C LYS A 116 -11.02 -7.51 -4.45
N PHE A 117 -9.92 -6.84 -4.77
CA PHE A 117 -9.69 -6.28 -6.11
C PHE A 117 -9.40 -7.37 -7.14
N ALA A 118 -8.63 -8.40 -6.76
CA ALA A 118 -8.38 -9.57 -7.59
C ALA A 118 -9.70 -10.22 -8.04
N GLU A 119 -10.68 -10.38 -7.14
CA GLU A 119 -12.01 -10.91 -7.47
C GLU A 119 -12.79 -10.12 -8.53
N LYS A 120 -12.39 -8.87 -8.82
CA LYS A 120 -13.00 -7.97 -9.81
C LYS A 120 -12.16 -7.78 -11.07
N CYS A 121 -11.02 -8.46 -11.15
CA CYS A 121 -10.08 -8.36 -12.26
C CYS A 121 -9.97 -9.67 -13.01
N GLU A 122 -9.50 -9.61 -14.25
CA GLU A 122 -9.19 -10.77 -15.08
C GLU A 122 -7.80 -10.59 -15.72
N GLY A 123 -7.29 -11.65 -16.35
CA GLY A 123 -6.04 -11.59 -17.12
C GLY A 123 -4.82 -11.08 -16.33
N GLU A 124 -4.08 -10.15 -16.93
CA GLU A 124 -2.81 -9.62 -16.37
C GLU A 124 -3.02 -8.94 -15.00
N ALA A 125 -4.10 -8.18 -14.82
CA ALA A 125 -4.35 -7.48 -13.56
C ALA A 125 -4.72 -8.43 -12.42
N LEU A 126 -5.53 -9.48 -12.70
CA LEU A 126 -5.80 -10.52 -11.71
C LEU A 126 -4.50 -11.17 -11.24
N ALA A 127 -3.64 -11.56 -12.18
CA ALA A 127 -2.36 -12.20 -11.86
C ALA A 127 -1.47 -11.29 -11.00
N ALA A 128 -1.42 -10.00 -11.33
CA ALA A 128 -0.63 -9.04 -10.58
C ALA A 128 -1.17 -8.75 -9.19
N PHE A 129 -2.49 -8.58 -9.01
CA PHE A 129 -3.07 -8.42 -7.68
C PHE A 129 -2.81 -9.65 -6.81
N LEU A 130 -2.95 -10.87 -7.36
CA LEU A 130 -2.64 -12.10 -6.61
C LEU A 130 -1.16 -12.26 -6.28
N GLU A 131 -0.26 -11.74 -7.10
CA GLU A 131 1.17 -11.73 -6.80
C GLU A 131 1.49 -10.76 -5.67
N ILE A 132 0.98 -9.53 -5.74
CA ILE A 132 1.16 -8.54 -4.66
C ILE A 132 0.53 -9.05 -3.36
N VAL A 133 -0.67 -9.65 -3.38
CA VAL A 133 -1.27 -10.28 -2.19
C VAL A 133 -0.34 -11.31 -1.55
N ARG A 134 0.40 -12.10 -2.36
CA ARG A 134 1.38 -13.06 -1.83
C ARG A 134 2.61 -12.36 -1.24
N GLU A 135 3.07 -11.28 -1.85
CA GLU A 135 4.16 -10.45 -1.34
C GLU A 135 3.78 -9.82 0.01
N GLU A 136 2.63 -9.13 0.10
CA GLU A 136 2.16 -8.49 1.34
C GLU A 136 1.87 -9.51 2.44
N ALA A 137 1.36 -10.69 2.09
CA ALA A 137 1.20 -11.77 3.07
C ALA A 137 2.56 -12.26 3.61
N GLY A 138 3.61 -12.22 2.78
CA GLY A 138 4.99 -12.47 3.19
C GLY A 138 5.53 -11.37 4.11
N HIS A 139 5.36 -10.10 3.73
CA HIS A 139 5.74 -8.95 4.57
C HIS A 139 5.03 -9.01 5.94
N LEU A 140 3.74 -9.30 5.95
CA LEU A 140 2.94 -9.49 7.16
C LEU A 140 3.50 -10.60 8.05
N ALA A 141 3.90 -11.73 7.48
CA ALA A 141 4.50 -12.83 8.23
C ALA A 141 5.86 -12.43 8.83
N GLU A 142 6.73 -11.79 8.05
CA GLU A 142 8.03 -11.29 8.53
C GLU A 142 7.89 -10.25 9.65
N LEU A 143 6.91 -9.35 9.53
CA LEU A 143 6.63 -8.34 10.57
C LEU A 143 6.12 -8.99 11.86
N LYS A 144 5.27 -10.03 11.77
CA LYS A 144 4.85 -10.80 12.94
C LYS A 144 6.01 -11.51 13.63
N GLU A 145 6.92 -12.12 12.87
CA GLU A 145 8.14 -12.72 13.43
C GLU A 145 9.00 -11.67 14.15
N LYS A 146 9.20 -10.50 13.54
CA LYS A 146 9.96 -9.37 14.15
C LYS A 146 9.30 -8.85 15.43
N LEU A 147 7.98 -8.96 15.56
CA LEU A 147 7.21 -8.57 16.76
C LEU A 147 7.06 -9.70 17.80
N GLY A 148 7.46 -10.93 17.48
CA GLY A 148 7.28 -12.09 18.35
C GLY A 148 5.83 -12.62 18.37
N GLU A 149 5.05 -12.35 17.33
CA GLU A 149 3.66 -12.80 17.14
C GLU A 149 3.53 -13.98 16.15
N GLY A 150 4.66 -14.61 15.80
CA GLY A 150 4.76 -15.74 14.86
C GLY A 150 4.70 -17.11 15.51
#